data_AF-A0A4Q0SSG9-F1
#
_entry.id   AF-A0A4Q0SSG9-F1
#
_cell.length_a   1.000
_cell.length_b   1.000
_cell.length_c   1.000
_cell.angle_alpha   90.00
_cell.angle_beta   90.00
_cell.angle_gamma   90.00
#
_symmetry.space_group_name_H-M   'P 1'
#
loop_
_entity.id
_entity.type
_entity.pdbx_description
1 polymer ?
#
loop_
_entity_poly.entity_id
_entity_poly.type
_entity_poly.pdbx_seq_one_letter_code
_entity_poly.pdbx_strand_id
1 'polypeptide(L)'
;MNLVSRTLEIDVDTDARLREIASERGKDVATVLAEAVALLDSVIDLSGPDLAEDRDRYEEFKRTGLAVPLDDVKAWVASWGSANELPRPQPRKIK
;
A
#
# COMPACT_ATOMS: atom_id res chain seq x y z
N MET A 1 2.75 -25.25 19.93
CA MET A 1 3.23 -24.95 18.56
C MET A 1 4.04 -26.11 18.07
N ASN A 2 3.78 -26.60 16.85
CA ASN A 2 4.62 -27.61 16.22
C ASN A 2 5.82 -26.88 15.60
N LEU A 3 7.00 -27.08 16.16
CA LEU A 3 8.23 -26.46 15.64
C LEU A 3 8.79 -27.32 14.50
N VAL A 4 9.10 -26.67 13.38
CA VAL A 4 9.74 -27.30 12.21
C VAL A 4 11.08 -26.61 11.99
N SER A 5 12.16 -27.38 11.93
CA SER A 5 13.50 -26.86 11.63
C SER A 5 13.82 -27.06 10.15
N ARG A 6 14.42 -26.04 9.53
CA ARG A 6 14.85 -26.02 8.13
C ARG A 6 16.23 -25.37 8.03
N THR A 7 16.99 -25.78 7.02
CA THR A 7 18.25 -25.14 6.64
C THR A 7 18.00 -24.25 5.43
N LEU A 8 18.53 -23.03 5.46
CA LEU A 8 18.39 -22.02 4.42
C LEU A 8 19.80 -21.53 4.05
N GLU A 9 20.04 -21.31 2.77
CA GLU A 9 21.23 -20.61 2.30
C GLU A 9 20.89 -19.12 2.18
N ILE A 10 21.72 -18.27 2.79
CA ILE A 10 21.62 -16.81 2.74
C ILE A 10 23.01 -16.25 2.41
N ASP A 11 23.05 -15.08 1.81
CA ASP A 11 24.31 -14.39 1.58
C ASP A 11 24.92 -13.89 2.91
N VAL A 12 26.22 -13.61 2.85
CA VAL A 12 27.02 -13.23 4.03
C VAL A 12 26.55 -11.92 4.66
N ASP A 13 26.06 -10.97 3.87
CA ASP A 13 25.62 -9.67 4.37
C ASP A 13 24.28 -9.81 5.11
N THR A 14 23.38 -10.66 4.60
CA THR A 14 22.13 -11.02 5.27
C THR A 14 22.37 -11.74 6.60
N ASP A 15 23.30 -12.70 6.67
CA ASP A 15 23.67 -13.35 7.95
C ASP A 15 24.24 -12.35 8.96
N ALA A 16 25.16 -11.47 8.52
CA ALA A 16 25.73 -10.44 9.37
C ALA A 16 24.64 -9.53 9.96
N ARG A 17 23.69 -9.09 9.11
CA ARG A 17 22.57 -8.26 9.54
C ARG A 17 21.63 -8.98 10.52
N LEU A 18 21.34 -10.27 10.30
CA LEU A 18 20.51 -11.06 11.22
C LEU A 18 21.17 -11.20 12.59
N ARG A 19 22.49 -11.42 12.63
CA ARG A 19 23.25 -11.52 13.90
C ARG A 19 23.29 -10.20 14.66
N GLU A 20 23.46 -9.09 13.95
CA GLU A 20 23.39 -7.74 14.54
C GLU A 20 22.04 -7.54 15.24
N ILE A 21 20.93 -7.77 14.53
CA ILE A 21 19.57 -7.61 15.07
C ILE A 21 19.32 -8.57 16.24
N ALA A 22 19.78 -9.81 16.15
CA ALA A 22 19.67 -10.79 17.22
C ALA A 22 20.40 -10.33 18.49
N SER A 23 21.62 -9.80 18.33
CA SER A 23 22.41 -9.23 19.43
C SER A 23 21.73 -8.02 20.06
N GLU A 24 21.24 -7.08 19.24
CA GLU A 24 20.55 -5.88 19.72
C GLU A 24 19.28 -6.22 20.51
N ARG A 25 18.56 -7.28 20.10
CA ARG A 25 17.31 -7.70 20.73
C ARG A 25 17.49 -8.73 21.85
N GLY A 26 18.71 -9.22 22.09
CA GLY A 26 18.98 -10.29 23.04
C GLY A 26 18.26 -11.60 22.71
N LYS A 27 18.06 -11.89 21.42
CA LYS A 27 17.36 -13.08 20.91
C LYS A 27 18.31 -13.93 20.08
N ASP A 28 17.93 -15.18 19.82
CA ASP A 28 18.61 -15.99 18.82
C ASP A 28 18.17 -15.61 17.39
N VAL A 29 19.02 -15.94 16.42
CA VAL A 29 18.80 -15.62 15.00
C VAL A 29 17.53 -16.27 14.46
N ALA A 30 17.17 -17.49 14.90
CA ALA A 30 15.99 -18.17 14.39
C ALA A 30 14.70 -17.50 14.88
N THR A 31 14.68 -17.01 16.12
CA THR A 31 13.56 -16.20 16.64
C THR A 31 13.42 -14.89 15.87
N VAL A 32 14.53 -14.19 15.58
CA VAL A 32 14.49 -12.96 14.75
C VAL A 32 13.96 -13.24 13.36
N LEU A 33 14.41 -14.34 12.72
CA LEU A 33 13.94 -14.73 11.40
C LEU A 33 12.43 -15.07 11.40
N ALA A 34 11.96 -15.82 12.40
CA ALA A 34 10.55 -16.17 12.53
C ALA A 34 9.67 -14.91 12.73
N GLU A 35 10.12 -13.95 13.52
CA GLU A 35 9.44 -12.66 13.70
C GLU A 35 9.42 -11.85 12.40
N ALA A 36 10.51 -11.81 11.65
CA ALA A 36 10.58 -11.11 10.37
C ALA A 36 9.61 -11.72 9.35
N VAL A 37 9.52 -13.05 9.27
CA VAL A 37 8.56 -13.75 8.39
C VAL A 37 7.12 -13.48 8.82
N ALA A 38 6.82 -13.50 10.13
CA ALA A 38 5.49 -13.17 10.64
C ALA A 38 5.09 -11.71 10.34
N LEU A 39 6.05 -10.79 10.29
CA LEU A 39 5.80 -9.41 9.85
C LEU A 39 5.46 -9.36 8.36
N LEU A 40 6.06 -10.20 7.50
CA LEU A 40 5.68 -10.28 6.09
C LEU A 40 4.23 -10.76 5.90
N ASP A 41 3.76 -11.68 6.74
CA ASP A 41 2.35 -12.09 6.72
C ASP A 41 1.39 -10.98 7.20
N SER A 42 1.88 -10.04 8.04
CA SER A 42 1.13 -8.84 8.45
C SER A 42 1.10 -7.74 7.37
N VAL A 43 2.04 -7.81 6.41
CA VAL A 43 2.07 -6.93 5.25
C VAL A 43 1.09 -7.51 4.23
N ILE A 44 -0.14 -7.02 4.31
CA ILE A 44 -1.16 -7.12 3.26
C ILE A 44 -0.47 -6.93 1.91
N ASP A 45 -0.61 -7.93 1.04
CA ASP A 45 -0.17 -8.00 -0.36
C ASP A 45 0.43 -6.67 -0.89
N LEU A 46 1.77 -6.59 -0.93
CA LEU A 46 2.52 -5.53 -1.62
C LEU A 46 2.48 -5.70 -3.14
N SER A 47 1.43 -6.30 -3.72
CA SER A 47 0.97 -5.78 -5.00
C SER A 47 0.74 -4.28 -4.75
N GLY A 48 1.64 -3.43 -5.26
CA GLY A 48 1.51 -1.99 -5.12
C GLY A 48 0.10 -1.51 -5.51
N PRO A 49 -0.28 -0.26 -5.18
CA PRO A 49 -1.61 0.24 -5.55
C PRO A 49 -1.90 -0.11 -7.01
N ASP A 50 -3.11 -0.55 -7.33
CA ASP A 50 -3.48 -0.85 -8.71
C ASP A 50 -3.38 0.42 -9.56
N LEU A 51 -2.20 0.60 -10.18
CA LEU A 51 -1.89 1.78 -10.98
C LEU A 51 -2.48 1.69 -12.38
N ALA A 52 -3.08 0.55 -12.77
CA ALA A 52 -3.64 0.38 -14.10
C ALA A 52 -4.84 1.33 -14.29
N GLU A 53 -5.75 1.38 -13.31
CA GLU A 53 -6.91 2.27 -13.37
C GLU A 53 -6.50 3.75 -13.37
N ASP A 54 -5.52 4.13 -12.54
CA ASP A 54 -5.02 5.51 -12.48
C ASP A 54 -4.36 5.94 -13.79
N ARG A 55 -3.61 5.04 -14.42
CA ARG A 55 -2.99 5.29 -15.72
C ARG A 55 -4.03 5.46 -16.81
N ASP A 56 -5.04 4.60 -16.86
CA ASP A 56 -6.11 4.67 -17.85
C ASP A 56 -6.90 5.98 -17.73
N ARG A 57 -7.22 6.40 -16.49
CA ARG A 57 -7.89 7.68 -16.23
C ARG A 57 -7.02 8.88 -16.63
N TYR A 58 -5.70 8.80 -16.41
CA TYR A 58 -4.78 9.88 -16.79
C TYR A 58 -4.64 10.03 -18.31
N GLU A 59 -4.54 8.92 -19.05
CA GLU A 59 -4.47 8.97 -20.52
C GLU A 59 -5.80 9.46 -21.13
N GLU A 60 -6.94 9.08 -20.57
CA GLU A 60 -8.25 9.60 -20.99
C GLU A 60 -8.37 11.11 -20.75
N PHE A 61 -7.87 11.61 -19.61
CA PHE A 61 -7.79 13.04 -19.35
C PHE A 61 -6.89 13.74 -20.38
N LYS A 62 -5.70 13.21 -20.68
CA LYS A 62 -4.81 13.79 -21.71
C LYS A 62 -5.48 13.86 -23.09
N ARG A 63 -6.32 12.88 -23.43
CA ARG A 63 -7.05 12.83 -24.71
C ARG A 63 -8.22 13.81 -24.77
N THR A 64 -8.96 13.98 -23.68
CA THR A 64 -10.26 14.68 -23.69
C THR A 64 -10.25 16.04 -23.02
N GLY A 65 -9.30 16.27 -22.10
CA GLY A 65 -9.28 17.40 -21.18
C GLY A 65 -10.45 17.42 -20.20
N LEU A 66 -11.20 16.32 -20.08
CA LEU A 66 -12.32 16.20 -19.17
C LEU A 66 -11.86 15.75 -17.79
N ALA A 67 -12.16 16.53 -16.77
CA ALA A 67 -11.91 16.19 -15.38
C ALA A 67 -13.06 16.69 -14.50
N VAL A 68 -13.13 16.18 -13.28
CA VAL A 68 -14.03 16.73 -12.27
C VAL A 68 -13.26 17.80 -11.48
N PRO A 69 -13.70 19.07 -11.46
CA PRO A 69 -13.05 20.11 -10.67
C PRO A 69 -13.06 19.78 -9.18
N LEU A 70 -11.95 20.09 -8.49
CA LEU A 70 -11.79 19.78 -7.08
C LEU A 70 -12.88 20.42 -6.20
N ASP A 71 -13.30 21.65 -6.53
CA ASP A 71 -14.34 22.35 -5.75
C ASP A 71 -15.70 21.68 -5.89
N ASP A 72 -16.02 21.15 -7.07
CA ASP A 72 -17.26 20.38 -7.31
C ASP A 72 -17.24 19.08 -6.47
N VAL A 73 -16.08 18.40 -6.37
CA VAL A 73 -15.90 17.22 -5.49
C VAL A 73 -16.06 17.58 -4.02
N LYS A 74 -15.45 18.68 -3.58
CA LYS A 74 -15.55 19.14 -2.18
C LYS A 74 -16.99 19.47 -1.80
N ALA A 75 -17.70 20.19 -2.65
CA ALA A 75 -19.10 20.52 -2.43
C ALA A 75 -19.98 19.26 -2.35
N TRP A 76 -19.74 18.30 -3.24
CA TRP A 76 -20.43 17.02 -3.23
C TRP A 76 -20.20 16.24 -1.93
N VAL A 77 -18.94 16.02 -1.54
CA VAL A 77 -18.60 15.29 -0.30
C VAL A 77 -19.16 16.00 0.94
N ALA A 78 -19.11 17.33 0.99
CA ALA A 78 -19.67 18.10 2.10
C ALA A 78 -21.20 17.99 2.23
N SER A 79 -21.88 17.65 1.13
CA SER A 79 -23.34 17.53 1.10
C SER A 79 -23.86 16.15 1.54
N TRP A 80 -22.99 15.14 1.64
CA TRP A 80 -23.38 13.77 1.99
C TRP A 80 -24.07 13.68 3.35
N GLY A 81 -25.19 12.96 3.39
CA GLY A 81 -25.97 12.81 4.62
C GLY A 81 -26.77 14.06 5.03
N SER A 82 -26.81 15.09 4.18
CA SER A 82 -27.66 16.26 4.37
C SER A 82 -28.97 16.15 3.60
N ALA A 83 -29.97 16.97 3.96
CA ALA A 83 -31.22 17.07 3.20
C ALA A 83 -31.04 17.61 1.76
N ASN A 84 -29.88 18.24 1.48
CA ASN A 84 -29.54 18.83 0.19
C ASN A 84 -28.31 18.13 -0.41
N GLU A 85 -28.25 16.80 -0.30
CA GLU A 85 -27.17 16.02 -0.89
C GLU A 85 -27.11 16.24 -2.41
N LEU A 86 -25.91 16.60 -2.89
CA LEU A 86 -25.66 16.90 -4.29
C LEU A 86 -25.44 15.59 -5.07
N PRO A 87 -25.81 15.54 -6.36
CA PRO A 87 -25.47 14.41 -7.20
C PRO A 87 -23.96 14.33 -7.43
N ARG A 88 -23.47 13.14 -7.75
CA ARG A 88 -22.07 12.93 -8.12
C ARG A 88 -21.69 13.86 -9.29
N PRO A 89 -20.65 14.71 -9.15
CA PRO A 89 -20.24 15.63 -10.19
C PRO A 89 -19.71 14.88 -11.41
N GLN A 90 -20.01 15.41 -12.59
CA GLN A 90 -19.65 14.81 -13.88
C GLN A 90 -18.39 15.48 -14.47
N PRO A 91 -17.54 14.74 -15.20
CA PRO A 91 -16.38 15.33 -15.87
C PRO A 91 -16.78 16.44 -16.84
N ARG A 92 -16.03 17.55 -16.82
CA ARG A 92 -16.17 18.67 -17.76
C ARG A 92 -14.80 19.20 -18.15
N LYS A 93 -14.73 19.98 -19.23
CA LYS A 93 -13.48 20.63 -19.62
C LYS A 93 -13.03 21.56 -18.50
N ILE A 94 -11.84 21.30 -17.97
CA ILE A 94 -11.17 22.21 -17.04
C ILE A 94 -10.36 23.22 -17.85
N LYS A 95 -10.39 24.48 -17.42
CA LYS A 95 -9.63 25.58 -18.04
C LYS A 95 -8.23 25.63 -17.48
#